data_AF-A0A0B2UII6-F1
#
_entry.id   AF-A0A0B2UII6-F1
#
_cell.length_a   1.000
_cell.length_b   1.000
_cell.length_c   1.000
_cell.angle_alpha   90.00
_cell.angle_beta   90.00
_cell.angle_gamma   90.00
#
_symmetry.space_group_name_H-M   'P 1'
#
loop_
_entity.id
_entity.type
_entity.pdbx_description
1 polymer ?
#
loop_
_entity_poly.entity_id
_entity_poly.type
_entity_poly.pdbx_seq_one_letter_code
_entity_poly.pdbx_strand_id
1 'polypeptide(L)'
;MTDNKISIADLLQLDKGQITGESHDASITDGIYAVVREEMFMAMEQAKRKPKSSIGENFYEIIPKTALEKMMSRVLDNEKMIDIEKLKYEKNFKDEFDRKMKRIKRIKSKAYRKIRRMKKLANELHESIDTQNKCQESDAHEKSHDVQKRSSRVPDALLKEIDVEKENNETERNDTPIFSFGGEHESTDNMCKQEELVRLAFKESEDGNENEFVNEKQQIVNEEAPRIEETVLPGWGDWAGPGIEVVKTEYNTVRNVIEGVKYCNRKDFNKSHVIINEKSQCIDKKFMAQLPFGYTEKDYEQKIDMCVSKEKNTLRVFRKLVKSRSTNTNGEAIKPFHYVPE
;
A
#
# COMPACT_ATOMS: atom_id res chain seq x y z
N MET A 1 -26.92 30.62 -27.43
CA MET A 1 -28.01 30.39 -28.40
C MET A 1 -27.41 30.01 -29.74
N THR A 2 -27.23 28.71 -29.94
CA THR A 2 -27.23 27.97 -31.21
C THR A 2 -27.72 26.59 -30.80
N ASP A 3 -28.96 26.27 -31.13
CA ASP A 3 -29.60 25.05 -30.64
C ASP A 3 -29.00 23.83 -31.35
N ASN A 4 -28.19 23.05 -30.62
CA ASN A 4 -27.63 21.79 -31.11
C ASN A 4 -28.74 20.73 -31.18
N LYS A 5 -29.49 20.71 -32.28
CA LYS A 5 -30.43 19.62 -32.58
C LYS A 5 -29.65 18.42 -33.10
N ILE A 6 -29.58 17.38 -32.29
CA ILE A 6 -29.02 16.08 -32.65
C ILE A 6 -29.79 15.54 -33.85
N SER A 7 -29.11 15.28 -34.97
CA SER A 7 -29.78 14.76 -36.17
C SER A 7 -30.00 13.24 -36.04
N ILE A 8 -31.03 12.71 -36.71
CA ILE A 8 -31.31 11.26 -36.73
C ILE A 8 -30.11 10.46 -37.28
N ALA A 9 -29.23 11.08 -38.08
CA ALA A 9 -28.00 10.46 -38.56
C ALA A 9 -26.95 10.26 -37.44
N ASP A 10 -26.92 11.13 -36.43
CA ASP A 10 -26.01 10.98 -35.28
C ASP A 10 -26.44 9.83 -34.36
N LEU A 11 -27.76 9.56 -34.29
CA LEU A 11 -28.30 8.41 -33.54
C LEU A 11 -28.01 7.07 -34.23
N LEU A 12 -27.99 7.04 -35.56
CA LEU A 12 -27.66 5.83 -36.34
C LEU A 12 -26.16 5.47 -36.31
N GLN A 13 -25.30 6.43 -36.00
CA GLN A 13 -23.86 6.19 -35.83
C GLN A 13 -23.52 5.56 -34.47
N LEU A 14 -24.38 5.72 -33.45
CA LEU A 14 -24.21 5.09 -32.14
C LEU A 14 -24.43 3.58 -32.16
N ASP A 15 -25.29 3.08 -33.06
CA ASP A 15 -25.60 1.65 -33.18
C ASP A 15 -24.48 0.85 -33.88
N LYS A 16 -23.58 1.53 -34.60
CA LYS A 16 -22.42 0.93 -35.28
C LYS A 16 -21.09 1.12 -34.57
N GLY A 17 -21.10 1.57 -33.31
CA GLY A 17 -19.95 1.45 -32.40
C GLY A 17 -18.65 2.13 -32.86
N GLN A 18 -18.69 3.11 -33.76
CA GLN A 18 -17.52 3.93 -34.08
C GLN A 18 -17.60 5.26 -33.34
N ILE A 19 -17.00 5.30 -32.14
CA ILE A 19 -16.77 6.54 -31.42
C ILE A 19 -15.47 7.13 -31.95
N THR A 20 -15.57 8.14 -32.83
CA THR A 20 -14.46 9.02 -33.18
C THR A 20 -14.24 10.01 -32.04
N GLY A 21 -13.43 9.61 -31.05
CA GLY A 21 -13.12 10.48 -29.90
C GLY A 21 -12.02 9.96 -28.99
N GLU A 22 -11.11 9.10 -29.47
CA GLU A 22 -10.15 8.41 -28.60
C GLU A 22 -8.72 8.30 -29.18
N SER A 23 -8.34 9.14 -30.15
CA SER A 23 -7.01 9.03 -30.78
C SER A 23 -5.87 9.71 -30.01
N HIS A 24 -6.15 10.75 -29.19
CA HIS A 24 -5.08 11.53 -28.53
C HIS A 24 -4.57 10.92 -27.21
N ASP A 25 -5.44 10.31 -26.39
CA ASP A 25 -5.03 9.70 -25.11
C ASP A 25 -4.42 8.29 -25.28
N ALA A 26 -4.79 7.60 -26.37
CA ALA A 26 -4.27 6.29 -26.68
C ALA A 26 -2.77 6.33 -27.04
N SER A 27 -2.32 7.37 -27.75
CA SER A 27 -0.91 7.49 -28.16
C SER A 27 0.02 7.79 -26.97
N ILE A 28 -0.44 8.63 -26.04
CA ILE A 28 0.32 8.99 -24.83
C ILE A 28 0.45 7.78 -23.89
N THR A 29 -0.65 7.04 -23.70
CA THR A 29 -0.66 5.85 -22.84
C THR A 29 0.10 4.67 -23.45
N ASP A 30 0.09 4.52 -24.78
CA ASP A 30 0.90 3.54 -25.48
C ASP A 30 2.41 3.90 -25.47
N GLY A 31 2.74 5.20 -25.49
CA GLY A 31 4.12 5.68 -25.31
C GLY A 31 4.68 5.40 -23.91
N ILE A 32 3.92 5.71 -22.85
CA ILE A 32 4.32 5.42 -21.46
C ILE A 32 4.53 3.92 -21.25
N TYR A 33 3.68 3.10 -21.87
CA TYR A 33 3.79 1.64 -21.78
C TYR A 33 5.05 1.09 -22.48
N ALA A 34 5.46 1.69 -23.61
CA ALA A 34 6.70 1.34 -24.30
C ALA A 34 7.94 1.70 -23.46
N VAL A 35 7.96 2.87 -22.83
CA VAL A 35 9.06 3.33 -21.97
C VAL A 35 9.22 2.43 -20.74
N VAL A 36 8.12 2.14 -20.02
CA VAL A 36 8.15 1.26 -18.83
C VAL A 36 8.57 -0.17 -19.20
N ARG A 37 8.18 -0.64 -20.38
CA ARG A 37 8.62 -1.93 -20.90
C ARG A 37 10.14 -1.94 -21.11
N GLU A 38 10.69 -0.93 -21.79
CA GLU A 38 12.13 -0.83 -22.06
C GLU A 38 12.95 -0.66 -20.78
N GLU A 39 12.51 0.16 -19.84
CA GLU A 39 13.17 0.34 -18.54
C GLU A 39 13.24 -0.96 -17.73
N MET A 40 12.16 -1.75 -17.71
CA MET A 40 12.14 -3.02 -16.99
C MET A 40 13.07 -4.06 -17.64
N PHE A 41 13.16 -4.07 -18.97
CA PHE A 41 14.12 -4.91 -19.70
C PHE A 41 15.58 -4.47 -19.45
N MET A 42 15.84 -3.16 -19.45
CA MET A 42 17.16 -2.60 -19.15
C MET A 42 17.59 -2.89 -17.71
N ALA A 43 16.69 -2.80 -16.73
CA ALA A 43 16.98 -3.16 -15.34
C ALA A 43 17.32 -4.65 -15.19
N MET A 44 16.67 -5.53 -15.97
CA MET A 44 16.99 -6.95 -15.98
C MET A 44 18.35 -7.24 -16.62
N GLU A 45 18.69 -6.57 -17.72
CA GLU A 45 20.02 -6.67 -18.34
C GLU A 45 21.12 -6.17 -17.41
N GLN A 46 20.86 -5.11 -16.64
CA GLN A 46 21.78 -4.60 -15.62
C GLN A 46 21.94 -5.60 -14.47
N ALA A 47 20.87 -6.27 -14.03
CA ALA A 47 20.94 -7.31 -12.99
C ALA A 47 21.70 -8.58 -13.45
N LYS A 48 21.78 -8.84 -14.76
CA LYS A 48 22.57 -9.95 -15.34
C LYS A 48 24.06 -9.66 -15.42
N ARG A 49 24.50 -8.39 -15.33
CA ARG A 49 25.92 -8.05 -15.22
C ARG A 49 26.39 -8.49 -13.83
N LYS A 50 27.01 -9.67 -13.75
CA LYS A 50 27.64 -10.12 -12.50
C LYS A 50 28.57 -9.01 -11.98
N PRO A 51 28.60 -8.73 -10.66
CA PRO A 51 29.65 -7.89 -10.11
C PRO A 51 30.99 -8.51 -10.54
N LYS A 52 31.96 -7.68 -10.95
CA LYS A 52 33.34 -8.16 -11.17
C LYS A 52 33.76 -8.86 -9.88
N SER A 53 33.78 -10.20 -9.87
CA SER A 53 34.31 -10.95 -8.75
C SER A 53 35.75 -10.51 -8.57
N SER A 54 36.14 -10.16 -7.34
CA SER A 54 37.54 -10.03 -6.98
C SER A 54 38.25 -11.30 -7.44
N ILE A 55 39.39 -11.12 -8.10
CA ILE A 55 40.24 -12.19 -8.61
C ILE A 55 40.79 -12.97 -7.40
N GLY A 56 40.06 -13.97 -6.95
CA GLY A 56 40.61 -15.15 -6.30
C GLY A 56 40.62 -16.23 -7.37
N GLU A 57 41.80 -16.57 -7.90
CA GLU A 57 41.93 -17.61 -8.92
C GLU A 57 41.53 -18.96 -8.30
N ASN A 58 40.31 -19.42 -8.60
CA ASN A 58 39.98 -20.82 -8.46
C ASN A 58 40.90 -21.60 -9.40
N PHE A 59 41.90 -22.31 -8.88
CA PHE A 59 42.92 -23.04 -9.64
C PHE A 59 42.36 -24.01 -10.70
N TYR A 60 41.09 -24.39 -10.58
CA TYR A 60 40.39 -25.30 -11.52
C TYR A 60 39.51 -24.58 -12.57
N GLU A 61 39.35 -23.25 -12.50
CA GLU A 61 38.61 -22.47 -13.51
C GLU A 61 39.59 -21.90 -14.54
N ILE A 62 39.92 -22.71 -15.56
CA ILE A 62 40.77 -22.27 -16.66
C ILE A 62 39.98 -21.27 -17.52
N ILE A 63 40.23 -19.98 -17.34
CA ILE A 63 39.63 -18.92 -18.16
C ILE A 63 40.33 -18.91 -19.52
N PRO A 64 39.63 -19.18 -20.64
CA PRO A 64 40.25 -19.22 -21.96
C PRO A 64 40.77 -17.84 -22.36
N LYS A 65 42.08 -17.72 -22.59
CA LYS A 65 42.73 -16.42 -22.87
C LYS A 65 42.78 -16.14 -24.36
N THR A 66 43.04 -17.16 -25.16
CA THR A 66 43.20 -17.02 -26.62
C THR A 66 41.86 -17.06 -27.37
N ALA A 67 41.82 -16.49 -28.57
CA ALA A 67 40.61 -16.51 -29.40
C ALA A 67 40.20 -17.94 -29.80
N LEU A 68 41.18 -18.81 -30.05
CA LEU A 68 40.97 -20.23 -30.35
C LEU A 68 40.37 -20.97 -29.14
N GLU A 69 40.93 -20.79 -27.94
CA GLU A 69 40.40 -21.39 -26.71
C GLU A 69 38.98 -20.92 -26.41
N LYS A 70 38.67 -19.64 -26.63
CA LYS A 70 37.30 -19.10 -26.49
C LYS A 70 36.33 -19.70 -27.51
N MET A 71 36.80 -20.07 -28.70
CA MET A 71 35.96 -20.77 -29.68
C MET A 71 35.80 -22.25 -29.33
N MET A 72 36.84 -22.90 -28.81
CA MET A 72 36.77 -24.29 -28.37
C MET A 72 35.89 -24.44 -27.12
N SER A 73 35.98 -23.52 -26.16
CA SER A 73 35.09 -23.50 -24.98
C SER A 73 33.63 -23.34 -25.39
N ARG A 74 33.31 -22.41 -26.29
CA ARG A 74 31.94 -22.24 -26.85
C ARG A 74 31.36 -23.51 -27.46
N VAL A 75 32.22 -24.33 -28.09
CA VAL A 75 31.83 -25.57 -28.75
C VAL A 75 31.69 -26.71 -27.73
N LEU A 76 32.58 -26.77 -26.73
CA LEU A 76 32.53 -27.77 -25.65
C LEU A 76 31.35 -27.54 -24.69
N ASP A 77 31.05 -26.28 -24.37
CA ASP A 77 30.01 -25.88 -23.41
C ASP A 77 28.60 -25.80 -24.04
N ASN A 78 28.45 -26.18 -25.32
CA ASN A 78 27.20 -26.07 -26.08
C ASN A 78 26.51 -24.70 -25.95
N GLU A 79 27.30 -23.62 -25.86
CA GLU A 79 26.79 -22.28 -25.56
C GLU A 79 25.69 -21.83 -26.54
N LYS A 80 25.75 -22.28 -27.80
CA LYS A 80 24.72 -22.00 -28.81
C LYS A 80 23.32 -22.49 -28.39
N MET A 81 23.21 -23.66 -27.73
CA MET A 81 21.92 -24.17 -27.26
C MET A 81 21.43 -23.39 -26.03
N ILE A 82 22.35 -23.08 -25.11
CA ILE A 82 22.08 -22.26 -23.93
C ILE A 82 21.63 -20.84 -24.35
N ASP A 83 22.22 -20.27 -25.40
CA ASP A 83 21.84 -18.97 -25.93
C ASP A 83 20.48 -19.02 -26.64
N ILE A 84 20.16 -20.11 -27.34
CA ILE A 84 18.81 -20.33 -27.91
C ILE A 84 17.77 -20.44 -26.79
N GLU A 85 18.07 -21.13 -25.69
CA GLU A 85 17.18 -21.25 -24.53
C GLU A 85 17.00 -19.93 -23.79
N LYS A 86 18.07 -19.16 -23.59
CA LYS A 86 17.99 -17.80 -23.04
C LYS A 86 17.12 -16.90 -23.91
N LEU A 87 17.32 -16.92 -25.23
CA LEU A 87 16.51 -16.16 -26.17
C LEU A 87 15.03 -16.60 -26.15
N LYS A 88 14.76 -17.90 -26.01
CA LYS A 88 13.39 -18.42 -25.83
C LYS A 88 12.78 -17.93 -24.52
N TYR A 89 13.53 -17.95 -23.42
CA TYR A 89 13.08 -17.46 -22.12
C TYR A 89 12.76 -15.96 -22.16
N GLU A 90 13.63 -15.14 -22.76
CA GLU A 90 13.42 -13.71 -22.91
C GLU A 90 12.18 -13.38 -23.76
N LYS A 91 11.98 -14.13 -24.84
CA LYS A 91 10.76 -14.02 -25.67
C LYS A 91 9.51 -14.38 -24.86
N ASN A 92 9.54 -15.51 -24.16
CA ASN A 92 8.40 -15.96 -23.34
C ASN A 92 8.06 -14.95 -22.23
N PHE A 93 9.09 -14.37 -21.59
CA PHE A 93 8.92 -13.36 -20.56
C PHE A 93 8.31 -12.07 -21.12
N LYS A 94 8.77 -11.62 -22.30
CA LYS A 94 8.19 -10.48 -23.01
C LYS A 94 6.74 -10.71 -23.38
N ASP A 95 6.42 -11.90 -23.88
CA ASP A 95 5.04 -12.27 -24.19
C ASP A 95 4.15 -12.29 -22.95
N GLU A 96 4.67 -12.76 -21.82
CA GLU A 96 3.93 -12.80 -20.55
C GLU A 96 3.67 -11.39 -20.00
N PHE A 97 4.68 -10.53 -20.01
CA PHE A 97 4.55 -9.12 -19.64
C PHE A 97 3.51 -8.40 -20.52
N ASP A 98 3.59 -8.61 -21.83
CA ASP A 98 2.66 -8.05 -22.81
C ASP A 98 1.23 -8.56 -22.59
N ARG A 99 1.05 -9.84 -22.26
CA ARG A 99 -0.26 -10.41 -21.90
C ARG A 99 -0.81 -9.78 -20.63
N LYS A 100 0.01 -9.60 -19.58
CA LYS A 100 -0.39 -8.99 -18.31
C LYS A 100 -0.82 -7.54 -18.53
N MET A 101 -0.13 -6.80 -19.37
CA MET A 101 -0.42 -5.40 -19.63
C MET A 101 -1.62 -5.20 -20.55
N LYS A 102 -1.80 -6.06 -21.56
CA LYS A 102 -3.06 -6.14 -22.32
C LYS A 102 -4.25 -6.46 -21.40
N ARG A 103 -4.07 -7.33 -20.41
CA ARG A 103 -5.09 -7.62 -19.39
C ARG A 103 -5.38 -6.40 -18.51
N ILE A 104 -4.37 -5.66 -18.08
CA ILE A 104 -4.54 -4.44 -17.27
C ILE A 104 -5.25 -3.35 -18.10
N LYS A 105 -4.85 -3.11 -19.36
CA LYS A 105 -5.51 -2.17 -20.28
C LYS A 105 -6.98 -2.58 -20.47
N ARG A 106 -7.27 -3.87 -20.62
CA ARG A 106 -8.63 -4.41 -20.66
C ARG A 106 -9.40 -4.12 -19.37
N ILE A 107 -8.82 -4.39 -18.18
CA ILE A 107 -9.46 -4.15 -16.88
C ILE A 107 -9.74 -2.64 -16.64
N LYS A 108 -8.80 -1.77 -17.03
CA LYS A 108 -8.91 -0.32 -16.87
C LYS A 108 -9.81 0.34 -17.92
N SER A 109 -10.14 -0.35 -19.02
CA SER A 109 -11.04 0.18 -20.06
C SER A 109 -12.43 0.52 -19.50
N LYS A 110 -13.06 1.56 -20.06
CA LYS A 110 -14.43 1.97 -19.68
C LYS A 110 -15.44 0.85 -19.95
N ALA A 111 -15.28 0.12 -21.08
CA ALA A 111 -16.13 -1.01 -21.45
C ALA A 111 -16.09 -2.17 -20.43
N TYR A 112 -14.90 -2.58 -19.97
CA TYR A 112 -14.79 -3.64 -18.96
C TYR A 112 -15.42 -3.24 -17.62
N ARG A 113 -15.22 -1.99 -17.18
CA ARG A 113 -15.86 -1.47 -15.96
C ARG A 113 -17.39 -1.47 -16.08
N LYS A 114 -17.94 -1.10 -17.24
CA LYS A 114 -19.38 -1.17 -17.53
C LYS A 114 -19.89 -2.62 -17.48
N ILE A 115 -19.23 -3.55 -18.17
CA ILE A 115 -19.59 -4.98 -18.17
C ILE A 115 -19.51 -5.57 -16.75
N ARG A 116 -18.49 -5.22 -15.97
CA ARG A 116 -18.33 -5.68 -14.59
C ARG A 116 -19.45 -5.18 -13.68
N ARG A 117 -19.88 -3.92 -13.81
CA ARG A 117 -21.04 -3.37 -13.08
C ARG A 117 -22.32 -4.10 -13.46
N MET A 118 -22.56 -4.31 -14.75
CA MET A 118 -23.73 -5.06 -15.23
C MET A 118 -23.75 -6.50 -14.70
N LYS A 119 -22.60 -7.18 -14.68
CA LYS A 119 -22.49 -8.53 -14.12
C LYS A 119 -22.72 -8.57 -12.61
N LYS A 120 -22.27 -7.54 -11.87
CA LYS A 120 -22.55 -7.41 -10.43
C LYS A 120 -24.06 -7.26 -10.18
N LEU A 121 -24.72 -6.37 -10.92
CA LEU A 121 -26.17 -6.20 -10.85
C LEU A 121 -26.92 -7.48 -11.22
N ALA A 122 -26.47 -8.21 -12.25
CA ALA A 122 -27.08 -9.49 -12.63
C ALA A 122 -26.94 -10.57 -11.54
N ASN A 123 -25.79 -10.62 -10.86
CA ASN A 123 -25.59 -11.53 -9.72
C ASN A 123 -26.47 -11.14 -8.53
N GLU A 124 -26.58 -9.84 -8.24
CA GLU A 124 -27.43 -9.31 -7.16
C GLU A 124 -28.91 -9.58 -7.43
N LEU A 125 -29.34 -9.48 -8.69
CA LEU A 125 -30.67 -9.91 -9.13
C LEU A 125 -30.85 -11.43 -8.97
N HIS A 126 -29.85 -12.25 -9.32
CA HIS A 126 -29.92 -13.70 -9.15
C HIS A 126 -30.01 -14.09 -7.66
N GLU A 127 -29.23 -13.45 -6.78
CA GLU A 127 -29.32 -13.63 -5.34
C GLU A 127 -30.68 -13.17 -4.78
N SER A 128 -31.28 -12.10 -5.33
CA SER A 128 -32.63 -11.67 -4.93
C SER A 128 -33.73 -12.66 -5.36
N ILE A 129 -33.55 -13.31 -6.50
CA ILE A 129 -34.47 -14.36 -6.98
C ILE A 129 -34.31 -15.62 -6.14
N ASP A 130 -33.07 -16.02 -5.83
CA ASP A 130 -32.80 -17.20 -5.00
C ASP A 130 -33.31 -17.01 -3.55
N THR A 131 -33.18 -15.81 -2.99
CA THR A 131 -33.74 -15.48 -1.67
C THR A 131 -35.27 -15.45 -1.68
N GLN A 132 -35.91 -14.96 -2.75
CA GLN A 132 -37.36 -15.04 -2.91
C GLN A 132 -37.87 -16.48 -3.09
N ASN A 133 -37.19 -17.31 -3.88
CA ASN A 133 -37.52 -18.73 -4.04
C ASN A 133 -37.36 -19.49 -2.71
N LYS A 134 -36.34 -19.14 -1.92
CA LYS A 134 -36.10 -19.72 -0.59
C LYS A 134 -37.17 -19.32 0.44
N CYS A 135 -37.73 -18.11 0.33
CA CYS A 135 -38.87 -17.67 1.15
C CYS A 135 -40.20 -18.33 0.71
N GLN A 136 -40.36 -18.68 -0.56
CA GLN A 136 -41.55 -19.40 -1.04
C GLN A 136 -41.51 -20.91 -0.75
N GLU A 137 -40.32 -21.53 -0.69
CA GLU A 137 -40.18 -22.94 -0.27
C GLU A 137 -40.34 -23.14 1.25
N SER A 138 -40.14 -22.12 2.08
CA SER A 138 -40.33 -22.19 3.53
C SER A 138 -41.80 -22.14 3.99
N ASP A 139 -42.75 -21.78 3.12
CA ASP A 139 -44.18 -21.79 3.44
C ASP A 139 -44.83 -23.18 3.25
N ALA A 140 -44.08 -24.19 2.76
CA ALA A 140 -44.60 -25.52 2.43
C ALA A 140 -44.15 -26.66 3.36
N HIS A 141 -43.34 -26.42 4.41
CA HIS A 141 -42.90 -27.51 5.29
C HIS A 141 -42.68 -27.06 6.75
N GLU A 142 -43.78 -26.94 7.50
CA GLU A 142 -43.72 -26.94 8.96
C GLU A 142 -44.25 -28.28 9.49
N LYS A 143 -43.33 -29.21 9.79
CA LYS A 143 -43.50 -30.28 10.79
C LYS A 143 -42.16 -30.97 11.10
N SER A 144 -41.72 -30.73 12.34
CA SER A 144 -41.03 -31.65 13.25
C SER A 144 -39.49 -31.65 13.36
N HIS A 145 -39.09 -31.57 14.63
CA HIS A 145 -37.91 -32.07 15.33
C HIS A 145 -36.70 -31.15 15.64
N ASP A 146 -36.68 -30.81 16.93
CA ASP A 146 -35.61 -30.43 17.85
C ASP A 146 -34.33 -31.30 17.74
N VAL A 147 -33.16 -30.66 17.92
CA VAL A 147 -32.08 -31.00 18.89
C VAL A 147 -30.81 -30.16 18.62
N GLN A 148 -30.62 -29.16 19.48
CA GLN A 148 -29.39 -28.67 20.12
C GLN A 148 -28.02 -28.76 19.41
N LYS A 149 -27.43 -27.60 19.11
CA LYS A 149 -25.97 -27.36 19.21
C LYS A 149 -25.70 -26.07 19.97
N ARG A 150 -25.04 -26.22 21.13
CA ARG A 150 -24.68 -25.14 22.07
C ARG A 150 -23.60 -24.24 21.46
N SER A 151 -23.84 -22.94 21.41
CA SER A 151 -22.81 -21.90 21.18
C SER A 151 -22.93 -20.81 22.24
N SER A 152 -21.80 -20.52 22.89
CA SER A 152 -21.40 -19.29 23.58
C SER A 152 -22.49 -18.36 24.14
N ARG A 153 -22.62 -18.37 25.46
CA ARG A 153 -23.40 -17.40 26.24
C ARG A 153 -22.80 -15.99 26.13
N VAL A 154 -23.42 -15.15 25.30
CA VAL A 154 -23.50 -13.70 25.52
C VAL A 154 -24.99 -13.36 25.39
N PRO A 155 -25.63 -12.69 26.37
CA PRO A 155 -27.05 -12.39 26.27
C PRO A 155 -27.32 -11.35 25.17
N ASP A 156 -28.09 -11.78 24.18
CA ASP A 156 -28.50 -11.07 22.95
C ASP A 156 -29.46 -9.88 23.18
N ALA A 157 -29.66 -9.49 24.45
CA ALA A 157 -30.61 -8.46 24.86
C ALA A 157 -30.04 -7.02 24.87
N LEU A 158 -28.81 -6.81 24.39
CA LEU A 158 -28.14 -5.50 24.35
C LEU A 158 -27.74 -5.03 22.93
N LEU A 159 -28.11 -5.78 21.89
CA LEU A 159 -27.76 -5.46 20.50
C LEU A 159 -28.95 -5.04 19.62
N LYS A 160 -30.14 -4.82 20.22
CA LYS A 160 -31.37 -4.50 19.48
C LYS A 160 -31.76 -3.01 19.47
N GLU A 161 -30.92 -2.13 20.00
CA GLU A 161 -31.16 -0.68 20.00
C GLU A 161 -29.91 0.10 19.56
N ILE A 162 -29.28 -0.30 18.45
CA ILE A 162 -28.40 0.58 17.66
C ILE A 162 -28.55 0.18 16.18
N ASP A 163 -29.74 0.38 15.63
CA ASP A 163 -29.87 0.57 14.18
C ASP A 163 -29.46 2.02 13.89
N VAL A 164 -28.15 2.26 13.88
CA VAL A 164 -27.57 3.45 13.25
C VAL A 164 -27.35 3.08 11.79
N GLU A 165 -28.15 3.72 10.95
CA GLU A 165 -28.04 3.73 9.50
C GLU A 165 -26.56 3.79 9.08
N LYS A 166 -26.10 2.73 8.42
CA LYS A 166 -24.81 2.76 7.72
C LYS A 166 -25.00 3.60 6.47
N GLU A 167 -24.88 4.91 6.61
CA GLU A 167 -24.63 5.77 5.46
C GLU A 167 -23.30 5.38 4.81
N ASN A 168 -23.37 5.25 3.50
CA ASN A 168 -22.24 4.94 2.64
C ASN A 168 -21.25 6.11 2.68
N ASN A 169 -20.14 5.95 3.39
CA ASN A 169 -18.97 6.81 3.21
C ASN A 169 -18.29 6.46 1.87
N GLU A 170 -18.93 6.86 0.77
CA GLU A 170 -18.21 7.19 -0.45
C GLU A 170 -17.38 8.45 -0.18
N THR A 171 -16.24 8.55 -0.87
CA THR A 171 -15.21 9.57 -0.70
C THR A 171 -15.74 10.96 -1.08
N GLU A 172 -16.50 11.60 -0.20
CA GLU A 172 -16.79 13.02 -0.31
C GLU A 172 -15.61 13.81 0.26
N ARG A 173 -15.02 14.65 -0.59
CA ARG A 173 -14.03 15.65 -0.18
C ARG A 173 -14.77 16.62 0.74
N ASN A 174 -14.51 16.54 2.03
CA ASN A 174 -14.99 17.51 3.00
C ASN A 174 -14.21 18.81 2.80
N ASP A 175 -14.63 19.63 1.83
CA ASP A 175 -14.23 21.03 1.69
C ASP A 175 -15.09 21.89 2.65
N THR A 176 -15.20 21.49 3.92
CA THR A 176 -15.77 22.36 4.96
C THR A 176 -14.66 23.27 5.48
N PRO A 177 -14.76 24.60 5.34
CA PRO A 177 -13.70 25.50 5.76
C PRO A 177 -13.51 25.42 7.28
N ILE A 178 -12.26 25.19 7.70
CA ILE A 178 -11.82 25.03 9.09
C ILE A 178 -12.10 26.28 9.97
N PHE A 179 -12.47 27.42 9.37
CA PHE A 179 -12.76 28.68 10.06
C PHE A 179 -14.18 29.19 9.77
N SER A 180 -15.20 28.44 10.18
CA SER A 180 -16.55 29.01 10.39
C SER A 180 -16.67 29.44 11.85
N PHE A 181 -16.26 30.67 12.15
CA PHE A 181 -16.56 31.28 13.45
C PHE A 181 -18.01 31.79 13.41
N GLY A 182 -18.83 31.31 14.33
CA GLY A 182 -20.29 31.44 14.30
C GLY A 182 -20.81 32.86 14.03
N GLY A 183 -21.53 32.97 12.93
CA GLY A 183 -22.37 34.09 12.53
C GLY A 183 -23.33 33.57 11.46
N GLU A 184 -24.58 33.97 11.56
CA GLU A 184 -25.78 33.39 10.93
C GLU A 184 -25.67 33.09 9.42
N HIS A 185 -26.50 32.13 8.97
CA HIS A 185 -26.71 31.71 7.58
C HIS A 185 -26.54 32.82 6.54
N GLU A 186 -25.33 33.00 6.03
CA GLU A 186 -25.10 33.82 4.86
C GLU A 186 -24.92 32.93 3.64
N SER A 187 -25.67 33.28 2.59
CA SER A 187 -25.73 32.65 1.26
C SER A 187 -24.41 32.03 0.79
N THR A 188 -24.50 30.93 0.02
CA THR A 188 -23.38 30.29 -0.71
C THR A 188 -22.48 31.29 -1.43
N ASP A 189 -23.04 32.43 -1.84
CA ASP A 189 -22.35 33.52 -2.51
C ASP A 189 -21.36 34.28 -1.61
N ASN A 190 -21.59 34.33 -0.30
CA ASN A 190 -20.70 34.98 0.66
C ASN A 190 -19.54 34.06 1.08
N MET A 191 -19.76 32.74 1.10
CA MET A 191 -18.69 31.75 1.26
C MET A 191 -17.69 31.81 0.09
N CYS A 192 -18.19 31.89 -1.14
CA CYS A 192 -17.33 32.00 -2.33
C CYS A 192 -16.50 33.30 -2.31
N LYS A 193 -17.08 34.42 -1.85
CA LYS A 193 -16.36 35.69 -1.64
C LYS A 193 -15.31 35.58 -0.54
N GLN A 194 -15.61 34.89 0.57
CA GLN A 194 -14.65 34.70 1.65
C GLN A 194 -13.46 33.84 1.20
N GLU A 195 -13.69 32.76 0.46
CA GLU A 195 -12.61 31.97 -0.15
C GLU A 195 -11.78 32.80 -1.13
N GLU A 196 -12.42 33.64 -1.94
CA GLU A 196 -11.73 34.53 -2.88
C GLU A 196 -10.91 35.58 -2.13
N LEU A 197 -11.41 36.13 -1.03
CA LEU A 197 -10.69 37.05 -0.15
C LEU A 197 -9.50 36.37 0.54
N VAL A 198 -9.66 35.12 1.00
CA VAL A 198 -8.57 34.32 1.57
C VAL A 198 -7.52 34.04 0.51
N ARG A 199 -7.92 33.57 -0.68
CA ARG A 199 -7.01 33.37 -1.81
C ARG A 199 -6.28 34.66 -2.16
N LEU A 200 -6.96 35.80 -2.22
CA LEU A 200 -6.34 37.10 -2.48
C LEU A 200 -5.38 37.55 -1.38
N ALA A 201 -5.76 37.37 -0.11
CA ALA A 201 -4.92 37.72 1.04
C ALA A 201 -3.65 36.89 1.10
N PHE A 202 -3.69 35.64 0.62
CA PHE A 202 -2.54 34.73 0.57
C PHE A 202 -1.90 34.62 -0.81
N LYS A 203 -2.42 35.25 -1.88
CA LYS A 203 -1.93 35.08 -3.27
C LYS A 203 -0.48 35.53 -3.46
N GLU A 204 -0.09 36.61 -2.78
CA GLU A 204 1.27 37.15 -2.85
C GLU A 204 2.27 36.29 -2.06
N SER A 205 1.78 35.55 -1.07
CA SER A 205 2.58 34.65 -0.24
C SER A 205 2.55 33.19 -0.73
N GLU A 206 1.50 32.76 -1.44
CA GLU A 206 1.24 31.38 -1.85
C GLU A 206 2.39 30.83 -2.71
N ASP A 207 2.78 31.54 -3.76
CA ASP A 207 3.90 31.14 -4.61
C ASP A 207 5.23 31.07 -3.83
N GLY A 208 5.45 31.97 -2.87
CA GLY A 208 6.65 31.97 -2.02
C GLY A 208 6.65 30.79 -1.03
N ASN A 209 5.53 30.58 -0.34
CA ASN A 209 5.37 29.54 0.66
C ASN A 209 5.38 28.13 0.04
N GLU A 210 4.80 27.94 -1.15
CA GLU A 210 4.86 26.67 -1.86
C GLU A 210 6.30 26.32 -2.25
N ASN A 211 7.07 27.29 -2.74
CA ASN A 211 8.47 27.08 -3.10
C ASN A 211 9.33 26.79 -1.87
N GLU A 212 9.14 27.52 -0.77
CA GLU A 212 9.79 27.25 0.52
C GLU A 212 9.49 25.83 1.01
N PHE A 213 8.22 25.42 0.95
CA PHE A 213 7.79 24.09 1.36
C PHE A 213 8.40 22.99 0.49
N VAL A 214 8.43 23.16 -0.84
CA VAL A 214 9.06 22.20 -1.74
C VAL A 214 10.56 22.10 -1.47
N ASN A 215 11.22 23.23 -1.22
CA ASN A 215 12.64 23.27 -0.88
C ASN A 215 12.91 22.56 0.46
N GLU A 216 12.13 22.84 1.50
CA GLU A 216 12.24 22.19 2.81
C GLU A 216 12.02 20.68 2.68
N LYS A 217 10.98 20.27 1.93
CA LYS A 217 10.70 18.87 1.66
C LYS A 217 11.88 18.17 0.97
N GLN A 218 12.47 18.82 -0.05
CA GLN A 218 13.64 18.28 -0.73
C GLN A 218 14.85 18.19 0.20
N GLN A 219 15.08 19.18 1.05
CA GLN A 219 16.16 19.16 2.04
C GLN A 219 16.01 17.97 3.00
N ILE A 220 14.82 17.79 3.59
CA ILE A 220 14.55 16.68 4.51
C ILE A 220 14.65 15.32 3.79
N VAL A 221 14.15 15.22 2.56
CA VAL A 221 14.30 14.02 1.74
C VAL A 221 15.75 13.67 1.48
N ASN A 222 16.60 14.66 1.17
CA ASN A 222 18.01 14.46 0.91
C ASN A 222 18.80 14.12 2.19
N GLU A 223 18.44 14.71 3.33
CA GLU A 223 19.04 14.39 4.63
C GLU A 223 18.74 12.95 5.07
N GLU A 224 17.52 12.47 4.83
CA GLU A 224 17.08 11.13 5.24
C GLU A 224 17.40 10.06 4.19
N ALA A 225 17.85 10.46 3.00
CA ALA A 225 18.20 9.53 1.93
C ALA A 225 19.40 8.64 2.34
N PRO A 226 19.42 7.36 1.91
CA PRO A 226 20.55 6.49 2.17
C PRO A 226 21.80 7.05 1.49
N ARG A 227 22.85 7.32 2.27
CA ARG A 227 24.12 7.89 1.79
C ARG A 227 25.26 6.91 2.03
N ILE A 228 26.17 6.83 1.06
CA ILE A 228 27.44 6.13 1.21
C ILE A 228 28.51 7.20 1.44
N GLU A 229 29.05 7.24 2.64
CA GLU A 229 30.16 8.13 2.99
C GLU A 229 31.47 7.35 2.88
N GLU A 230 32.35 7.80 2.00
CA GLU A 230 33.69 7.23 1.86
C GLU A 230 34.66 8.06 2.70
N THR A 231 35.14 7.50 3.80
CA THR A 231 36.22 8.10 4.57
C THR A 231 37.55 7.52 4.09
N VAL A 232 38.43 8.38 3.61
CA VAL A 232 39.80 7.99 3.28
C VAL A 232 40.59 8.00 4.57
N LEU A 233 41.19 6.88 4.96
CA LEU A 233 42.08 6.83 6.11
C LEU A 233 43.31 7.70 5.81
N PRO A 234 43.73 8.54 6.77
CA PRO A 234 44.92 9.33 6.58
C PRO A 234 46.14 8.41 6.54
N GLY A 235 46.92 8.50 5.46
CA GLY A 235 48.11 7.68 5.26
C GLY A 235 49.37 8.32 5.83
N TRP A 236 50.49 7.60 5.79
CA TRP A 236 51.81 8.17 6.11
C TRP A 236 52.19 9.37 5.20
N GLY A 237 51.59 9.45 4.01
CA GLY A 237 51.78 10.55 3.06
C GLY A 237 51.14 11.88 3.46
N ASP A 238 50.15 11.90 4.36
CA ASP A 238 49.53 13.15 4.84
C ASP A 238 50.47 13.94 5.78
N TRP A 239 51.51 13.28 6.32
CA TRP A 239 52.57 13.93 7.08
C TRP A 239 53.62 14.63 6.21
N ALA A 240 53.67 14.36 4.90
CA ALA A 240 54.68 14.93 4.00
C ALA A 240 54.40 16.39 3.60
N GLY A 241 53.33 17.00 4.14
CA GLY A 241 53.02 18.42 4.02
C GLY A 241 51.89 18.72 3.03
N PRO A 242 51.35 19.96 3.06
CA PRO A 242 50.27 20.38 2.17
C PRO A 242 50.72 20.37 0.71
N GLY A 243 49.91 19.78 -0.18
CA GLY A 243 50.13 19.78 -1.64
C GLY A 243 50.25 18.40 -2.29
N ILE A 244 50.21 17.31 -1.52
CA ILE A 244 50.18 15.95 -2.07
C ILE A 244 48.72 15.48 -2.18
N GLU A 245 48.32 15.05 -3.36
CA GLU A 245 46.96 14.53 -3.59
C GLU A 245 46.78 13.16 -2.94
N VAL A 246 45.75 13.01 -2.12
CA VAL A 246 45.40 11.74 -1.48
C VAL A 246 44.73 10.82 -2.51
N VAL A 247 45.43 9.78 -2.92
CA VAL A 247 44.89 8.78 -3.86
C VAL A 247 43.99 7.80 -3.11
N LYS A 248 42.71 7.75 -3.51
CA LYS A 248 41.73 6.79 -3.01
C LYS A 248 42.05 5.40 -3.53
N THR A 249 42.32 4.46 -2.63
CA THR A 249 42.50 3.03 -2.93
C THR A 249 41.54 2.21 -2.09
N GLU A 250 41.14 1.03 -2.57
CA GLU A 250 40.20 0.15 -1.86
C GLU A 250 40.64 -0.18 -0.43
N TYR A 251 41.96 -0.25 -0.21
CA TYR A 251 42.55 -0.52 1.11
C TYR A 251 42.59 0.71 2.03
N ASN A 252 42.59 1.91 1.45
CA ASN A 252 42.67 3.16 2.20
C ASN A 252 41.30 3.85 2.37
N THR A 253 40.25 3.36 1.72
CA THR A 253 38.91 3.94 1.81
C THR A 253 37.97 3.04 2.59
N VAL A 254 37.44 3.54 3.70
CA VAL A 254 36.36 2.90 4.45
C VAL A 254 35.03 3.46 3.93
N ARG A 255 34.14 2.58 3.48
CA ARG A 255 32.79 2.96 3.05
C ARG A 255 31.81 2.75 4.20
N ASN A 256 31.29 3.84 4.73
CA ASN A 256 30.22 3.83 5.73
C ASN A 256 28.89 4.00 5.01
N VAL A 257 28.03 2.99 5.08
CA VAL A 257 26.66 3.08 4.58
C VAL A 257 25.80 3.61 5.71
N ILE A 258 25.32 4.84 5.56
CA ILE A 258 24.34 5.41 6.48
C ILE A 258 22.97 4.86 6.05
N GLU A 259 22.34 4.15 6.98
CA GLU A 259 20.97 3.66 6.79
C GLU A 259 20.02 4.86 6.66
N GLY A 260 19.25 4.88 5.58
CA GLY A 260 18.30 5.94 5.28
C GLY A 260 17.09 5.38 4.55
N VAL A 261 16.05 6.21 4.40
CA VAL A 261 14.81 5.80 3.73
C VAL A 261 14.89 6.15 2.25
N LYS A 262 14.71 5.16 1.39
CA LYS A 262 14.63 5.38 -0.06
C LYS A 262 13.41 6.24 -0.39
N TYR A 263 13.55 7.13 -1.36
CA TYR A 263 12.49 8.07 -1.76
C TYR A 263 11.12 7.40 -1.97
N CYS A 264 11.05 6.27 -2.68
CA CYS A 264 9.79 5.55 -2.95
C CYS A 264 9.16 4.88 -1.72
N ASN A 265 9.94 4.64 -0.66
CA ASN A 265 9.47 3.95 0.54
C ASN A 265 8.94 4.91 1.61
N ARG A 266 9.12 6.22 1.42
CA ARG A 266 8.61 7.23 2.35
C ARG A 266 7.09 7.24 2.35
N LYS A 267 6.51 7.51 3.52
CA LYS A 267 5.05 7.60 3.74
C LYS A 267 4.44 8.84 3.05
N ASP A 268 5.23 9.87 2.82
CA ASP A 268 4.83 11.13 2.21
C ASP A 268 5.17 11.23 0.71
N PHE A 269 5.72 10.17 0.09
CA PHE A 269 6.10 10.17 -1.33
C PHE A 269 4.93 10.53 -2.26
N ASN A 270 3.72 10.01 -1.99
CA ASN A 270 2.52 10.28 -2.79
C ASN A 270 1.74 11.54 -2.35
N LYS A 271 2.22 12.30 -1.37
CA LYS A 271 1.52 13.45 -0.80
C LYS A 271 2.26 14.72 -1.19
N SER A 272 1.62 15.71 -1.81
CA SER A 272 2.27 16.98 -2.16
C SER A 272 2.55 17.82 -0.93
N HIS A 273 1.49 18.25 -0.21
CA HIS A 273 1.54 19.24 0.88
C HIS A 273 1.79 18.68 2.27
N VAL A 274 2.47 17.53 2.37
CA VAL A 274 2.83 16.93 3.68
C VAL A 274 4.30 16.54 3.68
N ILE A 275 4.98 16.90 4.76
CA ILE A 275 6.33 16.43 5.09
C ILE A 275 6.19 15.56 6.34
N ILE A 276 6.61 14.29 6.25
CA ILE A 276 6.65 13.38 7.39
C ILE A 276 8.10 13.22 7.81
N ASN A 277 8.40 13.54 9.06
CA ASN A 277 9.69 13.23 9.67
C ASN A 277 9.72 11.73 10.02
N GLU A 278 10.57 10.98 9.32
CA GLU A 278 10.72 9.53 9.52
C GLU A 278 11.92 9.17 10.40
N LYS A 279 12.67 10.17 10.88
CA LYS A 279 13.70 9.97 11.91
C LYS A 279 13.02 9.40 13.15
N SER A 280 13.29 8.11 13.42
CA SER A 280 12.71 7.41 14.56
C SER A 280 13.18 8.08 15.85
N GLN A 281 12.26 8.71 16.58
CA GLN A 281 12.54 9.11 17.95
C GLN A 281 12.79 7.84 18.76
N CYS A 282 13.81 7.86 19.62
CA CYS A 282 14.04 6.77 20.57
C CYS A 282 12.84 6.73 21.53
N ILE A 283 11.87 5.87 21.27
CA ILE A 283 10.76 5.63 22.20
C ILE A 283 11.38 5.00 23.45
N ASP A 284 11.06 5.55 24.62
CA ASP A 284 11.57 4.99 25.87
C ASP A 284 11.20 3.51 25.96
N LYS A 285 12.19 2.66 26.26
CA LYS A 285 12.02 1.21 26.41
C LYS A 285 10.91 0.82 27.40
N LYS A 286 10.55 1.73 28.32
CA LYS A 286 9.46 1.58 29.28
C LYS A 286 8.08 1.47 28.62
N PHE A 287 7.89 2.11 27.46
CA PHE A 287 6.63 2.09 26.72
C PHE A 287 6.61 1.06 25.58
N MET A 288 7.71 0.33 25.39
CA MET A 288 7.77 -0.76 24.41
C MET A 288 7.18 -2.03 25.01
N ALA A 289 6.06 -2.49 24.46
CA ALA A 289 5.44 -3.76 24.83
C ALA A 289 5.85 -4.86 23.83
N GLN A 290 6.16 -6.05 24.35
CA GLN A 290 6.27 -7.26 23.54
C GLN A 290 4.95 -8.00 23.54
N LEU A 291 4.62 -8.65 22.43
CA LEU A 291 3.39 -9.43 22.29
C LEU A 291 3.36 -10.57 23.33
N PRO A 292 2.37 -10.62 24.24
CA PRO A 292 2.30 -11.68 25.23
C PRO A 292 1.99 -13.05 24.60
N PHE A 293 2.44 -14.12 25.26
CA PHE A 293 2.20 -15.49 24.79
C PHE A 293 0.70 -15.79 24.67
N GLY A 294 0.32 -16.47 23.57
CA GLY A 294 -1.06 -16.89 23.31
C GLY A 294 -1.97 -15.79 22.73
N TYR A 295 -1.44 -14.60 22.43
CA TYR A 295 -2.16 -13.53 21.75
C TYR A 295 -1.67 -13.34 20.31
N THR A 296 -2.60 -13.02 19.41
CA THR A 296 -2.29 -12.41 18.12
C THR A 296 -2.10 -10.90 18.33
N GLU A 297 -1.31 -10.23 17.49
CA GLU A 297 -1.11 -8.78 17.51
C GLU A 297 -2.44 -8.01 17.55
N LYS A 298 -3.37 -8.35 16.65
CA LYS A 298 -4.70 -7.73 16.58
C LYS A 298 -5.53 -7.92 17.85
N ASP A 299 -5.46 -9.11 18.45
CA ASP A 299 -6.20 -9.41 19.67
C ASP A 299 -5.63 -8.64 20.87
N TYR A 300 -4.32 -8.42 20.87
CA TYR A 300 -3.62 -7.68 21.91
C TYR A 300 -3.91 -6.18 21.83
N GLU A 301 -3.85 -5.59 20.64
CA GLU A 301 -4.20 -4.18 20.41
C GLU A 301 -5.63 -3.89 20.88
N GLN A 302 -6.60 -4.69 20.44
CA GLN A 302 -8.01 -4.55 20.87
C GLN A 302 -8.17 -4.62 22.40
N LYS A 303 -7.37 -5.44 23.08
CA LYS A 303 -7.39 -5.53 24.55
C LYS A 303 -6.75 -4.34 25.24
N ILE A 304 -5.67 -3.79 24.68
CA ILE A 304 -5.00 -2.60 25.21
C ILE A 304 -5.87 -1.35 25.01
N ASP A 305 -6.56 -1.26 23.87
CA ASP A 305 -7.44 -0.13 23.55
C ASP A 305 -8.61 -0.01 24.54
N MET A 306 -8.98 -1.11 25.21
CA MET A 306 -10.01 -1.11 26.23
C MET A 306 -9.50 -0.57 27.57
N CYS A 307 -9.98 0.61 27.95
CA CYS A 307 -9.69 1.20 29.25
C CYS A 307 -10.30 0.39 30.40
N VAL A 308 -9.52 0.06 31.43
CA VAL A 308 -10.00 -0.64 32.66
C VAL A 308 -10.31 0.34 33.81
N SER A 309 -10.03 1.63 33.64
CA SER A 309 -10.17 2.65 34.69
C SER A 309 -11.62 2.90 35.12
N LYS A 310 -11.81 3.28 36.40
CA LYS A 310 -13.11 3.65 36.98
C LYS A 310 -13.68 4.94 36.38
N GLU A 311 -12.84 5.85 35.92
CA GLU A 311 -13.25 7.15 35.35
C GLU A 311 -13.84 7.01 33.94
N LYS A 312 -13.38 6.01 33.18
CA LYS A 312 -13.80 5.77 31.80
C LYS A 312 -14.97 4.81 31.69
N ASN A 313 -15.28 4.07 32.77
CA ASN A 313 -16.32 3.04 32.78
C ASN A 313 -17.35 3.31 33.88
N THR A 314 -18.57 2.82 33.68
CA THR A 314 -19.56 2.82 34.77
C THR A 314 -19.09 1.91 35.91
N LEU A 315 -19.52 2.23 37.14
CA LEU A 315 -19.12 1.47 38.33
C LEU A 315 -19.47 -0.03 38.23
N ARG A 316 -20.58 -0.36 37.55
CA ARG A 316 -20.99 -1.75 37.32
C ARG A 316 -20.03 -2.47 36.39
N VAL A 317 -19.61 -1.83 35.29
CA VAL A 317 -18.67 -2.41 34.32
C VAL A 317 -17.28 -2.54 34.96
N PHE A 318 -16.79 -1.51 35.63
CA PHE A 318 -15.52 -1.53 36.35
C PHE A 318 -15.45 -2.67 37.36
N ARG A 319 -16.47 -2.83 38.20
CA ARG A 319 -16.55 -3.94 39.18
C ARG A 319 -16.53 -5.31 38.52
N LYS A 320 -17.10 -5.45 37.31
CA LYS A 320 -17.03 -6.71 36.54
C LYS A 320 -15.64 -6.96 35.97
N LEU A 321 -14.98 -5.93 35.44
CA LEU A 321 -13.64 -6.04 34.85
C LEU A 321 -12.57 -6.41 35.88
N VAL A 322 -12.64 -5.83 37.08
CA VAL A 322 -11.66 -6.05 38.17
C VAL A 322 -11.94 -7.34 38.95
N LYS A 323 -13.11 -7.96 38.76
CA LYS A 323 -13.46 -9.19 39.48
C LYS A 323 -12.52 -10.32 39.08
N SER A 324 -11.83 -10.91 40.07
CA SER A 324 -10.98 -12.09 39.86
C SER A 324 -11.81 -13.29 39.39
N ARG A 325 -11.18 -14.19 38.62
CA ARG A 325 -11.82 -15.41 38.11
C ARG A 325 -12.23 -16.36 39.24
N SER A 326 -11.39 -16.47 40.26
CA SER A 326 -11.64 -17.25 41.48
C SER A 326 -11.77 -16.32 42.68
N THR A 327 -12.76 -16.59 43.51
CA THR A 327 -12.96 -15.91 44.79
C THR A 327 -13.13 -16.98 45.85
N ASN A 328 -12.21 -17.04 46.81
CA ASN A 328 -12.29 -17.94 47.95
C ASN A 328 -12.77 -17.15 49.16
N THR A 329 -13.61 -17.76 49.98
CA THR A 329 -14.00 -17.22 51.28
C THR A 329 -12.87 -17.47 52.28
N ASN A 330 -12.43 -16.41 52.96
CA ASN A 330 -11.42 -16.56 54.00
C ASN A 330 -12.01 -17.36 55.18
N GLY A 331 -11.26 -18.33 55.70
CA GLY A 331 -11.66 -19.11 56.88
C GLY A 331 -12.37 -20.43 56.60
N GLU A 332 -12.68 -20.75 55.34
CA GLU A 332 -13.26 -22.04 54.96
C GLU A 332 -12.24 -22.91 54.20
N ALA A 333 -12.14 -24.19 54.57
CA ALA A 333 -11.27 -25.14 53.87
C ALA A 333 -11.87 -25.49 52.49
N ILE A 334 -11.08 -25.32 51.43
CA ILE A 334 -11.51 -25.65 50.07
C ILE A 334 -11.59 -27.16 49.93
N LYS A 335 -12.82 -27.69 49.82
CA LYS A 335 -13.06 -29.12 49.61
C LYS A 335 -12.77 -29.49 48.15
N PRO A 336 -12.21 -30.69 47.88
CA PRO A 336 -12.02 -31.16 46.51
C PRO A 336 -13.38 -31.35 45.83
N PHE A 337 -13.42 -31.09 44.52
CA PHE A 337 -14.61 -31.32 43.73
C PHE A 337 -14.87 -32.82 43.61
N HIS A 338 -16.07 -33.26 44.01
CA HIS A 338 -16.53 -34.63 43.82
C HIS A 338 -17.71 -34.62 42.85
N TYR A 339 -17.54 -35.25 41.69
CA TYR A 339 -18.59 -35.38 40.68
C TYR A 339 -19.45 -36.61 40.99
N VAL A 340 -20.75 -36.40 41.15
CA VAL A 340 -21.73 -37.49 41.27
C VAL A 340 -22.57 -37.48 39.98
N PRO A 341 -22.46 -38.51 39.13
CA PRO A 341 -23.34 -38.63 37.96
C PRO A 341 -24.79 -38.87 38.39
N GLU A 342 -25.73 -38.22 37.70
CA GLU A 342 -27.19 -38.39 37.88
C GLU A 342 -27.71 -39.72 37.31
#